data_AF-A0A1M7Y3Q7-F1
#
_entry.id   AF-A0A1M7Y3Q7-F1
#
_cell.length_a   1.000
_cell.length_b   1.000
_cell.length_c   1.000
_cell.angle_alpha   90.00
_cell.angle_beta   90.00
_cell.angle_gamma   90.00
#
_symmetry.space_group_name_H-M   'P 1'
#
loop_
_entity.id
_entity.type
_entity.pdbx_description
1 polymer ?
#
loop_
_entity_poly.entity_id
_entity_poly.type
_entity_poly.pdbx_seq_one_letter_code
_entity_poly.pdbx_strand_id
1 'polypeptide(L)' 'MASKQSMPLKAKSCYDHLGGILGGRIFGRLLELGWFEQDKEHPREYFITQFGMEELIKLGIDPFERSK' A
#
# COMPACT_ATOMS: atom_id res chain seq x y z
N MET A 1 -29.06 -2.40 -15.65
CA MET A 1 -27.81 -2.27 -14.87
C MET A 1 -26.97 -3.50 -15.12
N ALA A 2 -25.92 -3.40 -15.94
CA ALA A 2 -25.08 -4.56 -16.27
C ALA A 2 -24.28 -4.95 -15.03
N SER A 3 -24.50 -6.17 -14.54
CA SER A 3 -23.66 -6.81 -13.54
C SER A 3 -22.22 -6.85 -14.06
N LYS A 4 -21.34 -5.99 -13.54
CA LYS A 4 -19.91 -6.13 -13.79
C LYS A 4 -19.51 -7.49 -13.23
N GLN A 5 -19.26 -8.45 -14.12
CA GLN A 5 -18.58 -9.68 -13.71
C GLN A 5 -17.19 -9.27 -13.21
N SER A 6 -17.01 -9.32 -11.90
CA SER A 6 -15.77 -8.99 -11.23
C SER A 6 -14.93 -10.25 -11.07
N MET A 7 -14.03 -10.49 -12.02
CA MET A 7 -12.93 -11.41 -11.79
C MET A 7 -11.90 -10.73 -10.88
N PRO A 8 -11.32 -11.44 -9.88
CA PRO A 8 -10.28 -10.89 -9.05
C PRO A 8 -9.06 -10.51 -9.91
N LEU A 9 -8.41 -9.39 -9.58
CA LEU A 9 -7.18 -8.99 -10.25
C LEU A 9 -6.09 -10.01 -9.94
N LYS A 10 -5.29 -10.35 -10.95
CA LYS A 10 -4.09 -11.16 -10.75
C LYS A 10 -3.04 -10.33 -10.00
N ALA A 11 -2.54 -10.86 -8.90
CA ALA A 11 -1.32 -10.37 -8.25
C ALA A 11 -0.12 -10.70 -9.14
N LYS A 12 0.85 -9.78 -9.22
CA LYS A 12 2.16 -10.06 -9.82
C LYS A 12 3.22 -9.74 -8.78
N SER A 13 4.13 -10.67 -8.53
CA SER A 13 5.38 -10.33 -7.86
C SER A 13 6.32 -9.66 -8.87
N CYS A 14 7.01 -8.63 -8.45
CA CYS A 14 8.15 -8.08 -9.15
C CYS A 14 9.31 -8.21 -8.17
N TYR A 15 10.19 -9.18 -8.41
CA TYR A 15 11.13 -9.64 -7.38
C TYR A 15 10.38 -10.03 -6.10
N ASP A 16 10.58 -9.28 -5.01
CA ASP A 16 10.00 -9.49 -3.69
C ASP A 16 8.83 -8.55 -3.35
N HIS A 17 8.39 -7.69 -4.29
CA HIS A 17 7.29 -6.76 -4.06
C HIS A 17 6.00 -7.10 -4.83
N LEU A 18 4.86 -6.75 -4.23
CA LEU A 18 3.56 -6.85 -4.87
C LEU A 18 3.39 -5.71 -5.89
N GLY A 19 3.46 -6.04 -7.17
CA GLY A 19 3.35 -5.09 -8.28
C GLY A 19 2.04 -5.20 -9.06
N GLY A 20 1.98 -4.44 -10.16
CA GLY A 20 0.86 -4.44 -11.09
C GLY A 20 -0.38 -3.71 -10.57
N ILE A 21 -1.53 -3.94 -11.23
CA ILE A 21 -2.78 -3.23 -10.96
C ILE A 21 -3.26 -3.47 -9.52
N LEU A 22 -3.06 -4.67 -8.99
CA LEU A 22 -3.44 -4.98 -7.62
C LEU A 22 -2.61 -4.20 -6.60
N GLY A 23 -1.27 -4.19 -6.74
CA GLY A 23 -0.39 -3.42 -5.87
C GLY A 23 -0.73 -1.92 -5.88
N GLY A 24 -0.98 -1.37 -7.07
CA GLY A 24 -1.40 0.04 -7.21
C GLY A 24 -2.75 0.35 -6.52
N ARG A 25 -3.73 -0.56 -6.58
CA ARG A 25 -5.02 -0.37 -5.89
C ARG A 25 -4.90 -0.47 -4.38
N ILE A 26 -4.08 -1.39 -3.88
CA ILE A 26 -3.80 -1.49 -2.44
C ILE A 26 -3.13 -0.19 -2.00
N PHE A 27 -2.07 0.25 -2.67
CA PHE A 27 -1.37 1.48 -2.34
C PHE A 27 -2.30 2.72 -2.34
N GLY A 28 -3.11 2.88 -3.39
CA GLY A 28 -4.10 3.95 -3.45
C GLY A 28 -5.08 3.91 -2.27
N ARG A 29 -5.53 2.72 -1.86
CA ARG A 29 -6.40 2.58 -0.70
C ARG A 29 -5.70 2.93 0.62
N LEU A 30 -4.43 2.57 0.78
CA LEU A 30 -3.65 2.91 1.97
C LEU A 30 -3.42 4.42 2.08
N LEU A 31 -3.24 5.12 0.95
CA LEU A 31 -3.21 6.59 0.91
C LEU A 31 -4.56 7.20 1.31
N GLU A 32 -5.67 6.71 0.75
CA GLU A 32 -7.02 7.18 1.09
C GLU A 32 -7.37 6.97 2.57
N LEU A 33 -6.85 5.90 3.18
CA LEU A 33 -7.02 5.60 4.60
C LEU A 33 -6.10 6.44 5.50
N GLY A 34 -5.22 7.26 4.92
CA GLY A 34 -4.26 8.08 5.68
C GLY A 34 -3.14 7.26 6.33
N TRP A 35 -2.85 6.06 5.82
CA TRP A 35 -1.74 5.24 6.35
C TRP A 35 -0.40 5.74 5.85
N PHE A 36 -0.40 6.35 4.66
CA PHE A 36 0.75 7.01 4.07
C PHE A 36 0.37 8.44 3.71
N GLU A 37 1.35 9.33 3.80
CA GLU A 37 1.27 10.70 3.33
C GLU A 37 2.40 10.96 2.32
N GLN A 38 2.09 11.76 1.30
CA GLN A 38 3.04 12.10 0.25
C GLN A 38 3.95 13.24 0.73
N ASP A 39 5.25 13.12 0.50
CA ASP A 39 6.20 14.18 0.78
C ASP A 39 5.95 15.39 -0.14
N LYS A 40 5.96 16.58 0.44
CA LYS A 40 5.66 17.84 -0.27
C LYS A 40 6.82 18.30 -1.15
N GLU A 41 8.04 18.00 -0.75
CA GLU A 41 9.28 18.35 -1.47
C GLU A 41 9.67 17.26 -2.47
N HIS A 42 9.32 16.00 -2.16
CA HIS A 42 9.63 14.81 -2.96
C HIS A 42 8.36 14.04 -3.32
N PRO A 43 7.65 14.38 -4.42
CA PRO A 43 6.35 13.78 -4.77
C PRO A 43 6.38 12.27 -5.05
N ARG A 44 7.55 11.65 -5.09
CA ARG A 44 7.71 10.19 -5.26
C ARG A 44 7.99 9.46 -3.95
N GLU A 45 8.12 10.20 -2.87
CA GLU A 45 8.37 9.67 -1.54
C GLU A 45 7.10 9.77 -0.71
N TYR A 46 6.90 8.74 0.11
CA TYR A 46 5.75 8.62 0.98
C TYR A 46 6.25 8.18 2.35
N PHE A 47 5.74 8.79 3.40
CA PHE A 47 6.05 8.43 4.77
C PHE A 47 4.84 7.75 5.41
N ILE A 48 5.10 6.81 6.31
CA ILE A 48 4.04 6.15 7.09
C ILE A 48 3.60 7.11 8.19
N THR A 49 2.30 7.35 8.29
CA THR A 49 1.75 8.18 9.37
C THR A 49 1.74 7.41 10.70
N GLN A 50 1.56 8.11 11.81
CA GLN A 50 1.37 7.44 13.12
C GLN A 50 0.22 6.44 13.09
N PHE A 51 -0.90 6.82 12.47
CA PHE A 51 -2.05 5.93 12.29
C PHE A 51 -1.71 4.72 11.41
N GLY A 52 -1.02 4.96 10.28
CA GLY A 52 -0.58 3.89 9.39
C GLY A 52 0.33 2.87 10.08
N MET A 53 1.25 3.32 10.93
CA MET A 53 2.13 2.44 11.70
C MET A 53 1.32 1.51 12.61
N GLU A 54 0.38 2.05 13.38
CA GLU A 54 -0.46 1.27 14.29
C GLU A 54 -1.30 0.22 13.55
N GLU A 55 -1.89 0.60 12.42
CA GLU A 55 -2.72 -0.30 11.64
C GLU A 55 -1.90 -1.38 10.92
N LEU A 56 -0.70 -1.05 10.41
CA LEU A 56 0.22 -2.03 9.84
C LEU A 56 0.63 -3.09 10.88
N ILE A 57 0.97 -2.65 12.10
CA ILE A 57 1.30 -3.55 13.20
C ILE A 57 0.11 -4.45 13.56
N LYS A 58 -1.13 -3.92 13.56
CA LYS A 58 -2.34 -4.72 13.78
C LYS A 58 -2.57 -5.77 12.70
N LEU A 59 -2.18 -5.48 11.46
CA LEU A 59 -2.18 -6.46 10.37
C LEU A 59 -1.02 -7.47 10.44
N GLY A 60 -0.10 -7.32 11.40
CA GLY A 60 1.09 -8.16 11.54
C GLY A 60 2.23 -7.80 10.58
N ILE A 61 2.21 -6.60 10.01
CA ILE A 61 3.26 -6.06 9.14
C ILE A 61 4.20 -5.20 10.00
N ASP A 62 5.49 -5.54 10.01
CA ASP A 62 6.54 -4.78 10.70
C ASP A 62 6.96 -3.58 9.82
N PRO A 63 6.65 -2.32 10.20
CA PRO A 63 6.96 -1.15 9.38
C PRO A 63 8.38 -0.63 9.59
N PHE A 64 9.19 -1.25 10.46
CA PHE A 64 10.51 -0.75 10.81
C PHE A 64 11.60 -1.41 9.95
N GLU A 65 12.48 -0.59 9.40
CA GLU A 65 13.71 -1.10 8.79
C GLU A 65 14.63 -1.61 9.90
N ARG A 66 15.02 -2.88 9.85
CA ARG A 66 16.08 -3.41 10.69
C ARG A 66 17.40 -3.19 9.98
N SER A 67 18.08 -2.09 10.30
CA SER A 67 19.50 -1.97 10.00
C SER A 67 20.27 -3.09 10.71
N LYS A 68 21.18 -3.73 9.98
CA LYS A 68 22.13 -4.71 10.50
C LYS A 68 23.27 -4.03 11.27
#